data_AF-A0A529NL81-F1
#
_entry.id   AF-A0A529NL81-F1
#
_cell.length_a   1.000
_cell.length_b   1.000
_cell.length_c   1.000
_cell.angle_alpha   90.00
_cell.angle_beta   90.00
_cell.angle_gamma   90.00
#
_symmetry.space_group_name_H-M   'P 1'
#
loop_
_entity.id
_entity.type
_entity.pdbx_description
1 polymer ?
#
loop_
_entity_poly.entity_id
_entity_poly.type
_entity_poly.pdbx_seq_one_letter_code
_entity_poly.pdbx_strand_id
1 'polypeptide(L)'
;MNALAATAYAELGIQSNFSFLRGASKPEELVVAAKFLGFSSIGLADRNTVAGVVRAWQQSRVETLAYHPGCRLVFGDGTPDILAYPRDRAGWGHLCRMLTQANLRDENEKGAT
;
A
#
# COMPACT_ATOMS: atom_id res chain seq x y z
N MET A 1 -18.96 22.79 -25.09
CA MET A 1 -19.10 22.32 -23.69
C MET A 1 -17.70 22.07 -23.17
N ASN A 2 -17.16 22.96 -22.34
CA ASN A 2 -15.89 22.69 -21.66
C ASN A 2 -16.19 21.66 -20.57
N ALA A 3 -15.80 20.41 -20.78
CA ALA A 3 -15.68 19.49 -19.67
C ALA A 3 -14.66 20.11 -18.71
N LEU A 4 -15.10 20.51 -17.51
CA LEU A 4 -14.18 20.77 -16.41
C LEU A 4 -13.30 19.51 -16.31
N ALA A 5 -12.01 19.64 -16.58
CA ALA A 5 -11.08 18.54 -16.43
C ALA A 5 -11.23 18.04 -15.00
N ALA A 6 -11.77 16.83 -14.83
CA ALA A 6 -11.98 16.25 -13.52
C ALA A 6 -10.63 16.24 -12.80
N THR A 7 -10.57 16.78 -11.58
CA THR A 7 -9.35 16.78 -10.79
C THR A 7 -8.86 15.35 -10.65
N ALA A 8 -7.63 15.10 -11.11
CA ALA A 8 -7.01 13.79 -11.05
C ALA A 8 -7.00 13.29 -9.60
N TYR A 9 -7.52 12.08 -9.37
CA TYR A 9 -7.56 11.46 -8.06
C TYR A 9 -6.50 10.36 -7.95
N ALA A 10 -5.75 10.40 -6.85
CA ALA A 10 -4.79 9.37 -6.48
C ALA A 10 -5.25 8.71 -5.17
N GLU A 11 -5.47 7.39 -5.20
CA GLU A 11 -5.82 6.65 -3.98
C GLU A 11 -4.56 6.06 -3.35
N LEU A 12 -4.09 6.67 -2.27
CA LEU A 12 -2.91 6.19 -1.57
C LEU A 12 -3.25 5.14 -0.50
N GLY A 13 -4.45 5.18 0.08
CA GLY A 13 -4.83 4.32 1.20
C GLY A 13 -5.26 2.89 0.84
N ILE A 14 -4.95 2.36 -0.35
CA ILE A 14 -5.44 1.05 -0.81
C ILE A 14 -4.92 -0.08 0.07
N GLN A 15 -5.80 -1.00 0.48
CA GLN A 15 -5.44 -2.22 1.19
C GLN A 15 -5.84 -3.46 0.39
N SER A 16 -4.94 -4.42 0.31
CA SER A 16 -5.16 -5.73 -0.33
C SER A 16 -5.46 -6.80 0.71
N ASN A 17 -5.66 -8.04 0.24
CA ASN A 17 -5.78 -9.22 1.10
C ASN A 17 -4.52 -9.56 1.92
N PHE A 18 -3.40 -8.87 1.69
CA PHE A 18 -2.25 -8.93 2.61
C PHE A 18 -2.47 -8.11 3.89
N SER A 19 -3.46 -7.21 3.91
CA SER A 19 -4.03 -6.67 5.14
C SER A 19 -5.06 -7.65 5.69
N PHE A 20 -4.62 -8.62 6.47
CA PHE A 20 -5.47 -9.70 6.96
C PHE A 20 -6.69 -9.17 7.74
N LEU A 21 -7.87 -9.75 7.51
CA LEU A 21 -9.16 -9.33 8.07
C LEU A 21 -9.51 -7.84 7.84
N ARG A 22 -8.90 -7.21 6.84
CA ARG A 22 -9.12 -5.79 6.47
C ARG A 22 -9.31 -5.58 4.97
N GLY A 23 -8.61 -6.34 4.13
CA GLY A 23 -8.77 -6.32 2.67
C GLY A 23 -9.12 -7.70 2.10
N ALA A 24 -9.80 -7.72 0.95
CA ALA A 24 -10.24 -8.95 0.29
C ALA A 24 -9.66 -9.13 -1.12
N SER A 25 -9.53 -8.03 -1.87
CA SER A 25 -9.00 -8.06 -3.25
C SER A 25 -7.50 -8.29 -3.29
N LYS A 26 -7.02 -8.94 -4.34
CA LYS A 26 -5.57 -9.09 -4.58
C LYS A 26 -4.95 -7.75 -5.00
N PRO A 27 -3.65 -7.52 -4.73
CA PRO A 27 -2.97 -6.30 -5.16
C PRO A 27 -3.09 -6.00 -6.67
N GLU A 28 -3.04 -7.03 -7.51
CA GLU A 28 -3.15 -6.92 -8.97
C GLU A 28 -4.55 -6.47 -9.39
N GLU A 29 -5.59 -7.03 -8.77
CA GLU A 29 -7.00 -6.70 -9.05
C GLU A 29 -7.29 -5.23 -8.70
N LEU A 30 -6.68 -4.72 -7.63
CA LEU A 30 -6.81 -3.32 -7.21
C LEU A 30 -6.19 -2.34 -8.21
N VAL A 31 -5.08 -2.71 -8.84
CA VAL A 31 -4.45 -1.92 -9.92
C VAL A 31 -5.38 -1.84 -11.13
N VAL A 32 -5.92 -2.99 -11.57
CA VAL A 32 -6.86 -3.06 -12.70
C VAL A 32 -8.10 -2.21 -12.42
N ALA A 33 -8.67 -2.33 -11.22
CA ALA A 33 -9.82 -1.53 -10.81
C ALA A 33 -9.52 -0.03 -10.79
N ALA A 34 -8.38 0.39 -10.22
CA ALA A 34 -7.98 1.80 -10.18
C ALA A 34 -7.81 2.38 -11.59
N LYS A 35 -7.23 1.62 -12.52
CA LYS A 35 -7.10 2.02 -13.92
C LYS A 35 -8.47 2.18 -14.58
N PHE A 36 -9.36 1.21 -14.39
CA PHE A 36 -10.73 1.24 -14.91
C PHE A 36 -11.52 2.45 -14.38
N LEU A 37 -11.33 2.82 -13.11
CA LEU A 37 -11.95 3.98 -12.48
C LEU A 37 -11.30 5.32 -12.86
N GLY A 38 -10.22 5.32 -13.63
CA GLY A 38 -9.55 6.53 -14.10
C GLY A 38 -8.68 7.23 -13.05
N PHE A 39 -8.18 6.50 -12.05
CA PHE A 39 -7.25 7.08 -11.07
C PHE A 39 -5.93 7.47 -11.74
N SER A 40 -5.31 8.56 -11.28
CA SER A 40 -4.03 9.01 -11.79
C SER A 40 -2.86 8.20 -11.22
N SER A 41 -2.97 7.76 -9.98
CA SER A 41 -1.98 6.90 -9.33
C SER A 41 -2.61 6.16 -8.16
N ILE A 42 -1.89 5.15 -7.67
CA ILE A 42 -2.25 4.45 -6.42
C ILE A 42 -1.04 4.22 -5.52
N GLY A 43 -1.30 4.13 -4.22
CA GLY A 43 -0.37 3.60 -3.23
C GLY A 43 -0.90 2.31 -2.63
N LEU A 44 -0.04 1.30 -2.47
CA LEU A 44 -0.40 0.11 -1.69
C LEU A 44 -0.04 0.36 -0.23
N ALA A 45 -1.03 0.35 0.64
CA ALA A 45 -0.97 0.70 2.05
C ALA A 45 -1.38 -0.48 2.94
N ASP A 46 -0.83 -1.66 2.68
CA ASP A 46 -1.15 -2.83 3.49
C ASP A 46 -0.70 -2.64 4.95
N ARG A 47 -1.50 -3.18 5.89
CA ARG A 47 -1.29 -3.01 7.33
C ARG A 47 -0.01 -3.72 7.78
N ASN A 48 0.98 -2.95 8.22
CA ASN A 48 2.26 -3.43 8.77
C ASN A 48 2.98 -4.48 7.90
N THR A 49 2.80 -4.40 6.57
CA THR A 49 3.42 -5.33 5.63
C THR A 49 3.63 -4.71 4.26
N VAL A 50 4.62 -5.22 3.54
CA VAL A 50 4.88 -4.90 2.13
C VAL A 50 4.73 -6.14 1.24
N ALA A 51 4.04 -7.19 1.71
CA ALA A 51 3.97 -8.48 1.01
C ALA A 51 3.33 -8.40 -0.39
N GLY A 52 2.36 -7.49 -0.59
CA GLY A 52 1.68 -7.32 -1.87
C GLY A 52 2.37 -6.41 -2.89
N VAL A 53 3.44 -5.70 -2.50
CA VAL A 53 3.97 -4.59 -3.32
C VAL A 53 4.53 -5.00 -4.67
N VAL A 54 5.18 -6.15 -4.77
CA VAL A 54 5.78 -6.63 -6.04
C VAL A 54 4.69 -7.01 -7.03
N ARG A 55 3.62 -7.64 -6.55
CA ARG A 55 2.46 -8.03 -7.34
C ARG A 55 1.74 -6.82 -7.93
N ALA A 56 1.41 -5.84 -7.10
CA ALA A 56 0.84 -4.57 -7.57
C ALA A 56 1.76 -3.83 -8.54
N TRP A 57 3.08 -3.77 -8.24
CA TRP A 57 4.05 -3.12 -9.13
C TRP A 57 4.13 -3.77 -10.51
N GLN A 58 4.11 -5.11 -10.57
CA GLN A 58 4.11 -5.82 -11.85
C GLN A 58 2.86 -5.47 -12.67
N GLN A 59 1.68 -5.49 -12.04
CA GLN A 59 0.43 -5.15 -12.73
C GLN A 59 0.38 -3.67 -13.12
N SER A 60 0.91 -2.75 -12.30
CA SER A 60 0.87 -1.31 -12.60
C SER A 60 1.68 -0.95 -13.85
N ARG A 61 2.72 -1.74 -14.15
CA ARG A 61 3.47 -1.64 -15.41
C ARG A 61 2.67 -2.09 -16.62
N VAL A 62 1.81 -3.11 -16.47
CA VAL A 62 0.91 -3.56 -17.53
C VAL A 62 -0.16 -2.50 -17.81
N GLU A 63 -0.81 -2.00 -16.76
CA GLU A 63 -1.88 -0.99 -16.86
C GLU A 63 -1.38 0.43 -17.17
N THR A 64 -0.05 0.64 -17.14
CA THR A 64 0.58 1.95 -17.23
C THR A 64 -0.06 2.94 -16.24
N LEU A 65 -0.10 2.53 -14.95
CA LEU A 65 -0.62 3.31 -13.83
C LEU A 65 0.53 3.70 -12.90
N ALA A 66 0.59 4.97 -12.51
CA ALA A 66 1.60 5.43 -11.55
C ALA A 66 1.37 4.75 -10.18
N TYR A 67 2.44 4.22 -9.59
CA TYR A 67 2.36 3.35 -8.43
C TYR A 67 3.37 3.74 -7.35
N HIS A 68 2.89 3.80 -6.11
CA HIS A 68 3.67 4.15 -4.93
C HIS A 68 3.78 2.93 -3.98
N PRO A 69 4.91 2.22 -3.96
CA PRO A 69 5.11 1.10 -3.03
C PRO A 69 5.31 1.61 -1.61
N GLY A 70 4.59 1.03 -0.65
CA GLY A 70 4.63 1.44 0.74
C GLY A 70 3.88 0.49 1.65
N CYS A 71 3.49 0.97 2.82
CA CYS A 71 2.57 0.28 3.72
C CYS A 71 1.86 1.29 4.65
N ARG A 72 0.84 0.82 5.36
CA ARG A 72 0.25 1.53 6.50
C ARG A 72 0.91 1.04 7.77
N LEU A 73 1.55 1.95 8.51
CA LEU A 73 2.09 1.70 9.84
C LEU A 73 0.97 1.92 10.86
N VAL A 74 0.63 0.86 11.59
CA VAL A 74 -0.37 0.90 12.66
C VAL A 74 0.29 0.61 13.99
N PHE A 75 0.05 1.49 14.96
CA PHE A 75 0.71 1.49 16.26
C PHE A 75 -0.23 0.96 17.36
N GLY A 76 0.36 0.30 18.36
CA GLY A 76 -0.37 -0.27 19.50
C GLY A 76 -0.61 0.70 20.66
N ASP A 77 -0.09 1.92 20.58
CA ASP A 77 -0.09 2.92 21.67
C ASP A 77 -1.10 4.05 21.48
N GLY A 78 -1.98 3.93 20.48
CA GLY A 78 -2.95 4.98 20.13
C GLY A 78 -2.38 6.07 19.22
N THR A 79 -1.12 5.97 18.79
CA THR A 79 -0.58 6.83 17.73
C THR A 79 -1.40 6.61 16.44
N PRO A 80 -1.81 7.69 15.75
CA PRO A 80 -2.53 7.56 14.48
C PRO A 80 -1.75 6.76 13.44
N ASP A 81 -2.47 6.02 12.60
CA ASP A 81 -1.90 5.32 11.46
C ASP A 81 -1.11 6.27 10.54
N ILE A 82 0.04 5.81 10.05
CA ILE A 82 0.87 6.56 9.10
C ILE A 82 0.98 5.79 7.79
N LEU A 83 0.68 6.45 6.67
CA LEU A 83 0.99 5.93 5.34
C LEU A 83 2.46 6.23 5.03
N ALA A 84 3.25 5.18 4.81
CA ALA A 84 4.69 5.27 4.58
C ALA A 84 5.03 4.87 3.14
N TYR A 85 5.43 5.86 2.32
CA TYR A 85 5.93 5.66 0.95
C TYR A 85 7.40 6.09 0.84
N PRO A 86 8.35 5.15 0.84
CA PRO A 86 9.76 5.47 0.65
C PRO A 86 10.02 6.15 -0.70
N ARG A 87 10.83 7.21 -0.69
CA ARG A 87 11.20 7.96 -1.91
C ARG A 87 12.49 7.48 -2.56
N ASP A 88 13.27 6.67 -1.85
CA ASP A 88 14.57 6.17 -2.30
C ASP A 88 14.88 4.78 -1.69
N ARG A 89 16.03 4.23 -2.11
CA ARG A 89 16.50 2.91 -1.67
C ARG A 89 16.82 2.86 -0.18
N ALA A 90 17.30 3.95 0.41
CA ALA A 90 17.64 4.01 1.83
C ALA A 90 16.36 3.99 2.68
N GLY A 91 15.36 4.81 2.31
CA GLY A 91 14.03 4.82 2.91
C GLY A 91 13.35 3.46 2.81
N TRP A 92 13.47 2.78 1.67
CA TRP A 92 12.93 1.42 1.51
C TRP A 92 13.59 0.44 2.50
N GLY A 93 14.91 0.51 2.62
CA GLY A 93 15.66 -0.30 3.59
C GLY A 93 15.26 0.00 5.05
N HIS A 94 15.03 1.27 5.39
CA HIS A 94 14.56 1.66 6.72
C HIS A 94 13.16 1.13 7.01
N LEU A 95 12.24 1.23 6.05
CA LEU A 95 10.88 0.70 6.19
C LEU A 95 10.89 -0.82 6.41
N CYS A 96 11.59 -1.57 5.54
CA CYS A 96 11.70 -3.01 5.69
C CYS A 96 12.32 -3.41 7.03
N ARG A 97 13.39 -2.73 7.45
CA ARG A 97 14.03 -2.99 8.76
C ARG A 97 13.07 -2.75 9.90
N MET A 98 12.33 -1.63 9.89
CA MET A 98 11.34 -1.31 10.91
C MET A 98 10.26 -2.38 11.01
N LEU A 99 9.69 -2.81 9.87
CA LEU A 99 8.69 -3.87 9.82
C LEU A 99 9.25 -5.21 10.33
N THR A 100 10.48 -5.56 9.95
CA THR A 100 11.15 -6.76 10.46
C THR A 100 11.34 -6.69 11.98
N GLN A 101 11.84 -5.57 12.52
CA GLN A 101 12.02 -5.42 13.96
C GLN A 101 10.70 -5.47 14.72
N ALA A 102 9.64 -4.86 14.17
CA ALA A 102 8.31 -4.95 14.75
C ALA A 102 7.83 -6.42 14.77
N ASN A 103 7.84 -7.12 13.64
CA ASN A 103 7.34 -8.48 13.52
C ASN A 103 8.14 -9.55 14.30
N LEU A 104 9.35 -9.21 14.78
CA LEU A 104 10.19 -10.12 15.58
C LEU A 104 10.03 -9.95 17.09
N ARG A 105 9.23 -8.99 17.57
CA ARG A 105 8.99 -8.82 19.02
C ARG A 105 8.22 -10.02 19.58
N ASP A 106 8.60 -10.50 20.75
CA ASP A 106 7.99 -11.68 21.42
C ASP A 106 6.49 -11.48 21.72
N GLU A 107 6.09 -10.22 21.88
CA GLU A 107 4.71 -9.77 22.13
C GLU A 107 3.81 -9.85 20.87
N ASN A 108 4.37 -10.12 19.69
CA ASN A 108 3.59 -10.35 18.48
C ASN A 108 3.28 -11.84 18.30
N GLU A 109 2.03 -12.22 18.53
CA GLU A 109 1.54 -13.52 18.09
C GLU A 109 1.62 -13.62 16.56
N LYS A 110 2.17 -14.73 16.05
CA LYS A 110 2.19 -14.97 14.60
C LYS A 110 0.77 -15.02 14.06
N GLY A 111 0.40 -14.04 13.24
CA GLY A 111 -0.94 -13.88 12.69
C GLY A 111 -1.82 -12.88 13.42
N ALA A 112 -1.35 -12.26 14.52
CA ALA A 112 -1.99 -11.10 15.10
C ALA A 112 -1.70 -9.84 14.25
N THR A 113 -2.73 -9.02 14.04
CA THR A 113 -2.73 -7.83 13.18
C THR A 113 -2.98 -6.54 13.94
#